data_AF-A0A8T0EWX0-F1
#
_entry.id   AF-A0A8T0EWX0-F1
#
_cell.length_a   1.000
_cell.length_b   1.000
_cell.length_c   1.000
_cell.angle_alpha   90.00
_cell.angle_beta   90.00
_cell.angle_gamma   90.00
#
_symmetry.space_group_name_H-M   'P 1'
#
loop_
_entity.id
_entity.type
_entity.pdbx_description
1 polymer ?
#
loop_
_entity_poly.entity_id
_entity_poly.type
_entity_poly.pdbx_seq_one_letter_code
_entity_poly.pdbx_strand_id
1 'polypeptide(L)'
;MASLMESFEQQYAALSAEITAKTSRLNNLSGIEKKMLISQVDRQMEEAHELLEQMDLEVKGMPPASRQKYQIRLKSYVAELSLLDKELPKIKF
;
A
#
# COMPACT_ATOMS: atom_id res chain seq x y z
N MET A 1 -11.58 16.55 -13.81
CA MET A 1 -11.44 15.98 -12.46
C MET A 1 -11.25 14.48 -12.58
N ALA A 2 -10.29 13.91 -11.87
CA ALA A 2 -10.19 12.47 -11.71
C ALA A 2 -11.36 11.96 -10.84
N SER A 3 -11.84 10.73 -11.07
CA SER A 3 -12.82 10.12 -10.16
C SER A 3 -12.19 9.86 -8.78
N LEU A 4 -13.01 9.72 -7.72
CA LEU A 4 -12.51 9.43 -6.38
C LEU A 4 -11.61 8.17 -6.37
N MET A 5 -12.02 7.16 -7.12
CA MET A 5 -11.25 5.92 -7.26
C MET A 5 -9.92 6.11 -8.01
N GLU A 6 -9.87 6.97 -9.03
CA GLU A 6 -8.61 7.31 -9.70
C GLU A 6 -7.65 8.06 -8.76
N SER A 7 -8.18 8.91 -7.87
CA SER A 7 -7.37 9.56 -6.84
C SER A 7 -6.82 8.55 -5.84
N PHE A 8 -7.62 7.57 -5.41
CA PHE A 8 -7.14 6.50 -4.54
C PHE A 8 -6.08 5.63 -5.21
N GLU A 9 -6.28 5.26 -6.49
CA GLU A 9 -5.28 4.50 -7.25
C GLU A 9 -3.95 5.27 -7.37
N GLN A 10 -3.99 6.59 -7.57
CA GLN A 10 -2.78 7.42 -7.60
C GLN A 10 -2.08 7.49 -6.24
N GLN A 11 -2.85 7.65 -5.16
CA GLN A 11 -2.32 7.67 -3.80
C GLN A 11 -1.67 6.32 -3.44
N TYR A 12 -2.34 5.21 -3.76
CA TYR A 12 -1.82 3.87 -3.51
C TYR A 12 -0.55 3.61 -4.32
N ALA A 13 -0.50 4.04 -5.59
CA ALA A 13 0.70 3.92 -6.41
C ALA A 13 1.90 4.70 -5.83
N ALA A 14 1.67 5.89 -5.29
CA ALA A 14 2.72 6.66 -4.63
C ALA A 14 3.19 6.00 -3.33
N LEU A 15 2.26 5.60 -2.46
CA LEU A 15 2.54 4.92 -1.19
C LEU A 15 3.33 3.62 -1.40
N SER A 16 2.84 2.75 -2.28
CA SER A 16 3.50 1.46 -2.59
C SER A 16 4.91 1.63 -3.16
N ALA A 17 5.12 2.62 -4.03
CA ALA A 17 6.45 2.93 -4.56
C ALA A 17 7.41 3.39 -3.45
N GLU A 18 6.93 4.26 -2.55
CA GLU A 18 7.74 4.77 -1.44
C GLU A 18 8.09 3.66 -0.43
N ILE A 19 7.11 2.84 -0.05
CA ILE A 19 7.30 1.66 0.81
C ILE A 19 8.34 0.72 0.20
N THR A 20 8.21 0.41 -1.09
CA THR A 20 9.14 -0.48 -1.80
C THR A 20 10.56 0.09 -1.78
N ALA A 21 10.73 1.38 -2.09
CA ALA A 21 12.03 2.05 -2.12
C ALA A 21 12.69 2.14 -0.73
N LYS A 22 11.91 2.39 0.33
CA LYS A 22 12.43 2.39 1.70
C LYS A 22 12.79 0.99 2.17
N THR A 23 11.95 0.01 1.84
CA THR A 23 12.19 -1.41 2.18
C THR A 23 13.47 -1.93 1.54
N SER A 24 13.74 -1.58 0.27
CA SER A 24 15.01 -1.96 -0.37
C SER A 24 16.23 -1.31 0.30
N ARG A 25 16.09 -0.10 0.84
CA ARG A 25 17.17 0.60 1.55
C ARG A 25 17.45 -0.01 2.94
N LEU A 26 16.45 -0.57 3.60
CA LEU A 26 16.62 -1.19 4.93
C LEU A 26 17.67 -2.30 4.97
N ASN A 27 17.88 -3.03 3.86
CA ASN A 27 18.89 -4.07 3.76
C ASN A 27 20.33 -3.56 3.95
N ASN A 28 20.56 -2.27 3.70
CA ASN A 28 21.89 -1.65 3.75
C ASN A 28 22.08 -0.73 4.97
N LEU A 29 21.06 -0.60 5.84
CA LEU A 29 21.12 0.24 7.03
C LEU A 29 21.33 -0.60 8.30
N SER A 30 21.85 0.02 9.34
CA SER A 30 22.01 -0.59 10.66
C SER A 30 21.74 0.41 11.78
N GLY A 31 21.66 -0.07 13.02
CA GLY A 31 21.54 0.80 14.20
C GLY A 31 20.28 1.67 14.22
N ILE A 32 20.44 2.94 14.60
CA ILE A 32 19.35 3.90 14.80
C ILE A 32 18.65 4.25 13.47
N GLU A 33 19.42 4.43 12.39
CA GLU A 33 18.89 4.78 11.07
C GLU A 33 17.94 3.69 10.54
N LYS A 34 18.32 2.41 10.71
CA LYS A 34 17.43 1.28 10.38
C LYS A 34 16.14 1.33 11.19
N LYS A 35 16.22 1.55 12.50
CA LYS A 35 15.03 1.62 13.38
C LYS A 35 14.09 2.78 12.99
N MET A 36 14.64 3.94 12.67
CA MET A 36 13.85 5.08 12.21
C MET A 36 13.15 4.79 10.89
N LEU A 37 13.86 4.20 9.93
CA LEU A 37 13.27 3.88 8.63
C LEU A 37 12.21 2.78 8.73
N ILE A 38 12.42 1.77 9.60
CA ILE A 38 11.39 0.77 9.93
C ILE A 38 10.12 1.44 10.43
N SER A 39 10.22 2.36 11.40
CA SER A 39 9.04 3.05 11.95
C SER A 39 8.31 3.88 10.89
N GLN A 40 9.04 4.48 9.94
CA GLN A 40 8.42 5.19 8.82
C GLN A 40 7.69 4.24 7.89
N VAL A 41 8.31 3.11 7.52
CA VAL A 41 7.66 2.12 6.66
C VAL A 41 6.41 1.54 7.32
N ASP A 42 6.45 1.27 8.63
CA ASP A 42 5.28 0.75 9.36
C ASP A 42 4.08 1.70 9.29
N ARG A 43 4.31 3.01 9.50
CA ARG A 43 3.24 4.02 9.36
C ARG A 43 2.67 4.07 7.94
N GLN A 44 3.54 3.95 6.92
CA GLN A 44 3.10 3.97 5.53
C GLN A 44 2.34 2.70 5.15
N MET A 45 2.69 1.55 5.73
CA MET A 45 1.92 0.32 5.57
C MET A 45 0.53 0.50 6.17
N GLU A 46 0.41 1.07 7.37
CA GLU A 46 -0.88 1.41 7.99
C GLU A 46 -1.71 2.35 7.08
N GLU A 47 -1.12 3.44 6.58
CA GLU A 47 -1.77 4.36 5.64
C GLU A 47 -2.23 3.65 4.35
N ALA A 48 -1.43 2.73 3.81
CA ALA A 48 -1.78 1.95 2.63
C ALA A 48 -2.95 0.98 2.91
N HIS A 49 -2.99 0.35 4.08
CA HIS A 49 -4.12 -0.50 4.49
C HIS A 49 -5.41 0.31 4.63
N GLU A 50 -5.36 1.45 5.31
CA GLU A 50 -6.52 2.35 5.45
C GLU A 50 -7.04 2.81 4.08
N LEU A 51 -6.14 3.14 3.15
CA LEU A 51 -6.52 3.53 1.80
C LEU A 51 -7.20 2.38 1.04
N LEU A 52 -6.71 1.14 1.17
CA LEU A 52 -7.33 -0.03 0.55
C LEU A 52 -8.72 -0.33 1.13
N GLU A 53 -8.93 -0.08 2.43
CA GLU A 53 -10.25 -0.19 3.05
C GLU A 53 -11.22 0.87 2.49
N GLN A 54 -10.76 2.12 2.33
CA GLN A 54 -11.55 3.18 1.70
C GLN A 54 -11.90 2.85 0.24
N MET A 55 -10.95 2.29 -0.51
CA MET A 55 -11.16 1.80 -1.87
C MET A 55 -12.21 0.69 -1.92
N ASP A 56 -12.20 -0.26 -0.97
CA ASP A 56 -13.20 -1.32 -0.89
C ASP A 56 -14.62 -0.77 -0.65
N LEU A 57 -14.76 0.19 0.28
CA LEU A 57 -16.03 0.86 0.54
C LEU A 57 -16.55 1.58 -0.70
N GLU A 58 -15.68 2.31 -1.40
CA GLU A 58 -16.03 3.02 -2.63
C GLU A 58 -16.49 2.03 -3.73
N VAL A 59 -15.73 0.95 -3.95
CA VAL A 59 -16.08 -0.10 -4.93
C VAL A 59 -17.42 -0.76 -4.63
N LYS A 60 -17.74 -1.01 -3.35
CA LYS A 60 -19.04 -1.55 -2.94
C LYS A 60 -20.19 -0.59 -3.26
N GLY A 61 -19.95 0.73 -3.21
CA GLY A 61 -20.91 1.76 -3.59
C GLY A 61 -21.15 1.92 -5.10
N MET A 62 -20.25 1.40 -5.94
CA MET A 62 -20.32 1.62 -7.38
C MET A 62 -21.41 0.81 -8.12
N PRO A 63 -21.89 1.30 -9.28
CA PRO A 63 -22.75 0.53 -10.18
C PRO A 63 -22.07 -0.75 -10.71
N PRO A 64 -22.83 -1.81 -11.04
CA PRO A 64 -22.27 -3.08 -11.51
C PRO A 64 -21.31 -2.97 -12.71
N ALA A 65 -21.59 -2.05 -13.64
CA ALA A 65 -20.80 -1.85 -14.86
C ALA A 65 -19.35 -1.38 -14.59
N SER A 66 -19.12 -0.58 -13.55
CA SER A 66 -17.80 -0.09 -13.17
C SER A 66 -17.16 -0.91 -12.04
N ARG A 67 -17.99 -1.49 -11.15
CA ARG A 67 -17.55 -2.25 -9.97
C ARG A 67 -16.58 -3.38 -10.31
N GLN A 68 -16.88 -4.20 -11.31
CA GLN A 68 -16.07 -5.39 -11.63
C GLN A 68 -14.61 -5.02 -11.95
N LYS A 69 -14.39 -3.95 -12.73
CA LYS A 69 -13.06 -3.45 -13.08
C LYS A 69 -12.25 -3.10 -11.83
N TYR A 70 -12.83 -2.30 -10.94
CA TYR A 70 -12.13 -1.83 -9.75
C TYR A 70 -11.97 -2.90 -8.68
N GLN A 71 -12.91 -3.84 -8.59
CA GLN A 71 -12.80 -4.97 -7.68
C GLN A 71 -11.64 -5.91 -8.04
N ILE A 72 -11.37 -6.11 -9.33
CA ILE A 72 -10.18 -6.87 -9.78
C ILE A 72 -8.90 -6.16 -9.38
N ARG A 73 -8.81 -4.84 -9.62
CA ARG A 73 -7.63 -4.04 -9.26
C ARG A 73 -7.36 -4.03 -7.76
N LEU A 74 -8.41 -3.81 -6.97
CA LEU A 74 -8.32 -3.82 -5.51
C LEU A 74 -7.78 -5.14 -4.97
N LYS A 75 -8.23 -6.28 -5.53
CA LYS A 75 -7.68 -7.59 -5.17
C LYS A 75 -6.18 -7.70 -5.44
N SER A 76 -5.72 -7.17 -6.58
CA SER A 76 -4.28 -7.14 -6.90
C SER A 76 -3.51 -6.28 -5.90
N TYR A 77 -4.01 -5.08 -5.58
CA TYR A 77 -3.36 -4.18 -4.62
C TYR A 77 -3.27 -4.80 -3.22
N VAL A 78 -4.36 -5.39 -2.73
CA VAL A 78 -4.36 -6.13 -1.44
C VAL A 78 -3.35 -7.28 -1.44
N ALA A 79 -3.26 -8.03 -2.54
CA ALA A 79 -2.30 -9.12 -2.66
C ALA A 79 -0.85 -8.62 -2.65
N GLU A 80 -0.55 -7.54 -3.36
CA GLU A 80 0.78 -6.91 -3.38
C GLU A 80 1.18 -6.38 -1.99
N LEU A 81 0.29 -5.64 -1.32
CA LEU A 81 0.57 -5.13 0.02
C LEU A 81 0.76 -6.27 1.03
N SER A 82 -0.03 -7.34 0.92
CA SER A 82 0.12 -8.55 1.75
C SER A 82 1.45 -9.28 1.55
N LEU A 83 2.08 -9.16 0.37
CA LEU A 83 3.43 -9.68 0.15
C LEU A 83 4.45 -8.79 0.86
N LEU A 84 4.32 -7.47 0.77
CA LEU A 84 5.19 -6.53 1.47
C LEU A 84 5.12 -6.71 3.00
N ASP A 85 3.93 -6.93 3.55
CA ASP A 85 3.73 -7.25 4.98
C ASP A 85 4.48 -8.51 5.42
N LYS A 86 4.63 -9.50 4.54
CA LYS A 86 5.34 -10.75 4.85
C LYS A 86 6.85 -10.61 4.72
N GLU A 87 7.32 -9.74 3.83
CA GLU A 87 8.75 -9.49 3.63
C GLU A 87 9.34 -8.54 4.68
N LEU A 88 8.57 -7.54 5.13
CA LEU A 88 9.01 -6.55 6.13
C LEU A 88 9.60 -7.18 7.40
N PRO A 89 8.94 -8.13 8.09
CA PRO A 89 9.48 -8.78 9.27
C PRO A 89 10.82 -9.49 9.01
N LYS A 90 11.02 -10.08 7.82
CA LYS A 90 12.28 -10.75 7.44
C LYS A 90 13.45 -9.79 7.25
N ILE A 91 13.16 -8.51 7.04
CA ILE A 91 14.17 -7.45 6.87
C ILE A 91 14.45 -6.79 8.22
N LYS A 92 13.45 -6.73 9.11
CA LYS A 92 13.58 -6.19 10.47
C LYS A 92 14.47 -7.06 11.36
N PHE A 93 14.38 -8.39 11.22
CA PHE A 93 15.06 -9.41 12.03
C PHE A 93 16.01 -10.25 11.19
#